data_AF-A0A836Q5A7-F1
#
_entry.id   AF-A0A836Q5A7-F1
#
_cell.length_a   1.000
_cell.length_b   1.000
_cell.length_c   1.000
_cell.angle_alpha   90.00
_cell.angle_beta   90.00
_cell.angle_gamma   90.00
#
_symmetry.space_group_name_H-M   'P 1'
#
loop_
_entity.id
_entity.type
_entity.pdbx_description
1 polymer ?
#
loop_
_entity_poly.entity_id
_entity_poly.type
_entity_poly.pdbx_seq_one_letter_code
_entity_poly.pdbx_strand_id
1 'polypeptide(L)'
;RAMFVIDESEIHSYDNIYNCVMAMKAQPHAKKIKIGHTIQHVSTWTHRLPNGKLLMDEILDVPMPINDEHYNFFEPEWGTRFERPGKYQWVYNVETDHLVLEAAGLSTAFMPLRLQQLGVDGWYCWELFHWSYTYGYKKGDMGGFKYALGPAINPWINPFYHHGPGVLSFYYPPDPRGVPEQPNDQIIPSFRLTLMRDGIELRALLDVLEKGHDDAGKSLTVDKEGIDAVDQGFADMCGPNPVQWYLSYHDYQEARQMLFDIAMQKAAE
;
A
#
# COMPACT_ATOMS: atom_id res chain seq x y z
N ARG A 1 -5.90 17.81 2.25
CA ARG A 1 -5.39 18.12 3.62
C ARG A 1 -3.94 17.66 3.67
N ALA A 2 -3.04 18.35 4.38
CA ALA A 2 -1.64 17.94 4.46
C ALA A 2 -1.44 16.83 5.50
N MET A 3 -0.47 15.95 5.25
CA MET A 3 0.00 14.91 6.16
C MET A 3 1.51 15.09 6.37
N PHE A 4 1.96 14.95 7.61
CA PHE A 4 3.37 14.85 7.96
C PHE A 4 3.68 13.37 8.17
N VAL A 5 4.60 12.82 7.38
CA VAL A 5 4.97 11.40 7.42
C VAL A 5 6.29 11.25 8.15
N ILE A 6 6.29 10.41 9.18
CA ILE A 6 7.49 9.91 9.84
C ILE A 6 7.92 8.67 9.06
N ASP A 7 9.19 8.59 8.67
CA ASP A 7 9.70 7.49 7.87
C ASP A 7 10.56 6.54 8.70
N GLU A 8 10.17 5.27 8.79
CA GLU A 8 10.94 4.12 9.31
C GLU A 8 11.77 4.38 10.59
N SER A 9 11.21 5.15 11.52
CA SER A 9 11.97 5.60 12.69
C SER A 9 12.27 4.48 13.70
N GLU A 10 13.45 4.55 14.33
CA GLU A 10 13.87 3.65 15.40
C GLU A 10 13.41 4.08 16.80
N ILE A 11 13.33 3.13 17.75
CA ILE A 11 12.86 3.37 19.14
C ILE A 11 13.55 4.54 19.84
N HIS A 12 14.85 4.74 19.61
CA HIS A 12 15.63 5.79 20.27
C HIS A 12 15.22 7.21 19.84
N SER A 13 14.43 7.33 18.76
CA SER A 13 13.91 8.60 18.24
C SER A 13 12.47 8.91 18.71
N TYR A 14 11.76 7.95 19.31
CA TYR A 14 10.31 8.07 19.56
C TYR A 14 9.95 9.19 20.54
N ASP A 15 10.73 9.39 21.59
CA ASP A 15 10.51 10.50 22.52
C ASP A 15 10.65 11.85 21.82
N ASN A 16 11.64 11.99 20.93
CA ASN A 16 11.85 13.20 20.14
C ASN A 16 10.69 13.41 19.15
N ILE A 17 10.27 12.35 18.46
CA ILE A 17 9.12 12.38 17.55
C ILE A 17 7.86 12.81 18.29
N TYR A 18 7.58 12.21 19.44
CA TYR A 18 6.44 12.56 20.29
C TYR A 18 6.48 14.03 20.68
N ASN A 19 7.60 14.52 21.20
CA ASN A 19 7.75 15.91 21.60
C ASN A 19 7.58 16.87 20.42
N CYS A 20 8.15 16.56 19.26
CA CYS A 20 7.98 17.34 18.03
C CYS A 20 6.52 17.40 17.57
N VAL A 21 5.83 16.26 17.55
CA VAL A 21 4.42 16.21 17.16
C VAL A 21 3.53 16.94 18.16
N MET A 22 3.78 16.81 19.46
CA MET A 22 3.02 17.54 20.49
C MET A 22 3.25 19.05 20.39
N ALA A 23 4.49 19.49 20.16
CA ALA A 23 4.80 20.89 19.91
C ALA A 23 4.10 21.41 18.64
N MET A 24 4.04 20.60 17.58
CA MET A 24 3.30 20.91 16.37
C MET A 24 1.78 21.01 16.63
N LYS A 25 1.21 20.05 17.37
CA LYS A 25 -0.22 20.02 17.70
C LYS A 25 -0.63 21.17 18.66
N ALA A 26 0.30 21.76 19.38
CA ALA A 26 0.05 22.97 20.17
C ALA A 26 -0.16 24.24 19.30
N GLN A 27 0.28 24.23 18.03
CA GLN A 27 0.15 25.39 17.13
C GLN A 27 -1.23 25.41 16.44
N PRO A 28 -1.93 26.57 16.40
CA PRO A 28 -3.30 26.66 15.85
C PRO A 28 -3.48 26.15 14.42
N HIS A 29 -2.47 26.37 13.57
CA HIS A 29 -2.50 25.97 12.17
C HIS A 29 -2.03 24.52 11.96
N ALA A 30 -1.03 24.08 12.72
CA ALA A 30 -0.40 22.78 12.49
C ALA A 30 -1.14 21.63 13.18
N LYS A 31 -1.99 21.89 14.19
CA LYS A 31 -2.86 20.86 14.82
C LYS A 31 -3.83 20.14 13.88
N LYS A 32 -4.03 20.68 12.67
CA LYS A 32 -4.89 20.10 11.63
C LYS A 32 -4.13 19.17 10.68
N ILE A 33 -2.79 19.17 10.74
CA ILE A 33 -1.94 18.30 9.93
C ILE A 33 -2.05 16.88 10.51
N LYS A 34 -2.33 15.92 9.63
CA LYS A 34 -2.42 14.50 10.00
C LYS A 34 -1.02 13.90 10.13
N ILE A 35 -0.85 12.98 11.06
CA ILE A 35 0.44 12.31 11.30
C ILE A 35 0.39 10.90 10.76
N GLY A 36 1.20 10.65 9.74
CA GLY A 36 1.46 9.33 9.20
C GLY A 36 2.78 8.77 9.72
N HIS A 37 2.90 7.45 9.80
CA HIS A 37 4.17 6.79 10.12
C HIS A 37 4.29 5.46 9.39
N THR A 38 5.37 5.29 8.62
CA THR A 38 5.78 4.00 8.04
C THR A 38 6.47 3.18 9.11
N ILE A 39 5.97 1.97 9.35
CA ILE A 39 6.27 1.23 10.57
C ILE A 39 7.02 -0.06 10.26
N GLN A 40 8.30 -0.09 10.63
CA GLN A 40 9.22 -1.21 10.42
C GLN A 40 9.56 -1.98 11.71
N HIS A 41 9.13 -1.48 12.88
CA HIS A 41 9.56 -2.03 14.17
C HIS A 41 8.43 -2.20 15.18
N VAL A 42 8.46 -3.34 15.87
CA VAL A 42 7.55 -3.72 16.98
C VAL A 42 7.56 -2.72 18.12
N SER A 43 8.67 -1.98 18.29
CA SER A 43 8.76 -0.87 19.24
C SER A 43 7.61 0.12 19.09
N THR A 44 7.09 0.33 17.88
CA THR A 44 6.03 1.29 17.59
C THR A 44 4.74 1.02 18.37
N TRP A 45 4.37 -0.25 18.58
CA TRP A 45 3.16 -0.65 19.35
C TRP A 45 3.48 -1.36 20.67
N THR A 46 4.68 -1.15 21.19
CA THR A 46 5.09 -1.64 22.51
C THR A 46 5.64 -0.54 23.40
N HIS A 47 6.18 0.53 22.83
CA HIS A 47 6.75 1.64 23.59
C HIS A 47 5.66 2.51 24.23
N ARG A 48 5.80 2.74 25.54
CA ARG A 48 4.77 3.36 26.37
C ARG A 48 5.28 4.62 27.04
N LEU A 49 4.37 5.59 27.16
CA LEU A 49 4.53 6.74 28.03
C LEU A 49 4.50 6.30 29.51
N PRO A 50 5.00 7.14 30.46
CA PRO A 50 4.96 6.84 31.89
C PRO A 50 3.56 6.54 32.46
N ASN A 51 2.51 7.03 31.79
CA ASN A 51 1.10 6.77 32.15
C ASN A 51 0.56 5.43 31.62
N GLY A 52 1.41 4.59 31.01
CA GLY A 52 1.06 3.27 30.48
C GLY A 52 0.46 3.28 29.07
N LYS A 53 0.12 4.44 28.49
CA LYS A 53 -0.41 4.52 27.12
C LYS A 53 0.68 4.30 26.07
N LEU A 54 0.30 3.77 24.91
CA LEU A 54 1.23 3.65 23.78
C LEU A 54 1.61 5.04 23.25
N LEU A 55 2.91 5.29 23.15
CA LEU A 55 3.43 6.60 22.75
C LEU A 55 2.98 6.95 21.32
N MET A 56 3.13 6.03 20.37
CA MET A 56 2.79 6.27 18.97
C MET A 56 1.27 6.31 18.77
N ASP A 57 0.50 5.56 19.55
CA ASP A 57 -0.95 5.64 19.52
C ASP A 57 -1.44 7.07 19.80
N GLU A 58 -0.77 7.79 20.71
CA GLU A 58 -1.12 9.16 21.08
C GLU A 58 -0.99 10.18 19.94
N ILE A 59 -0.03 9.98 19.04
CA ILE A 59 0.36 10.98 18.05
C ILE A 59 -0.08 10.66 16.63
N LEU A 60 -0.18 9.39 16.26
CA LEU A 60 -0.49 8.96 14.90
C LEU A 60 -1.97 9.15 14.57
N ASP A 61 -2.25 9.62 13.36
CA ASP A 61 -3.58 9.60 12.74
C ASP A 61 -3.69 8.48 11.69
N VAL A 62 -2.56 8.17 11.02
CA VAL A 62 -2.47 7.19 9.94
C VAL A 62 -1.28 6.25 10.16
N PRO A 63 -1.39 5.22 11.02
CA PRO A 63 -0.36 4.17 11.09
C PRO A 63 -0.28 3.40 9.75
N MET A 64 0.95 3.16 9.29
CA MET A 64 1.24 2.47 8.03
C MET A 64 2.24 1.33 8.25
N PRO A 65 1.82 0.23 8.92
CA PRO A 65 2.62 -1.00 9.06
C PRO A 65 3.13 -1.52 7.74
N ILE A 66 4.39 -1.95 7.73
CA ILE A 66 4.95 -2.72 6.62
C ILE A 66 4.23 -4.07 6.53
N ASN A 67 3.86 -4.44 5.30
CA ASN A 67 3.43 -5.80 4.98
C ASN A 67 4.04 -6.24 3.64
N ASP A 68 5.09 -7.04 3.68
CA ASP A 68 5.79 -7.57 2.51
C ASP A 68 6.44 -8.93 2.84
N GLU A 69 7.20 -9.47 1.89
CA GLU A 69 7.90 -10.75 1.88
C GLU A 69 8.78 -10.97 3.12
N HIS A 70 9.18 -9.89 3.79
CA HIS A 70 10.05 -9.90 4.96
C HIS A 70 9.33 -9.53 6.27
N TYR A 71 8.26 -8.74 6.20
CA TYR A 71 7.55 -8.23 7.38
C TYR A 71 6.04 -8.42 7.26
N ASN A 72 5.42 -8.89 8.34
CA ASN A 72 3.97 -8.79 8.50
C ASN A 72 3.64 -8.15 9.84
N PHE A 73 3.15 -6.91 9.80
CA PHE A 73 2.67 -6.21 10.98
C PHE A 73 1.15 -6.15 11.10
N PHE A 74 0.44 -7.01 10.36
CA PHE A 74 -1.00 -7.25 10.49
C PHE A 74 -1.34 -8.47 11.37
N GLU A 75 -0.39 -8.91 12.21
CA GLU A 75 -0.63 -9.96 13.20
C GLU A 75 -1.71 -9.55 14.22
N PRO A 76 -2.41 -10.51 14.85
CA PRO A 76 -3.47 -10.21 15.82
C PRO A 76 -3.06 -9.23 16.93
N GLU A 77 -1.78 -9.23 17.34
CA GLU A 77 -1.21 -8.33 18.32
C GLU A 77 -1.21 -6.85 17.88
N TRP A 78 -1.17 -6.58 16.58
CA TRP A 78 -1.18 -5.20 16.07
C TRP A 78 -2.55 -4.55 16.27
N GLY A 79 -3.61 -5.20 15.75
CA GLY A 79 -4.97 -4.65 15.78
C GLY A 79 -5.55 -4.53 17.19
N THR A 80 -5.04 -5.32 18.15
CA THR A 80 -5.47 -5.29 19.54
C THR A 80 -4.83 -4.19 20.39
N ARG A 81 -3.75 -3.56 19.90
CA ARG A 81 -2.94 -2.64 20.72
C ARG A 81 -3.15 -1.16 20.43
N PHE A 82 -3.52 -0.80 19.20
CA PHE A 82 -3.91 0.58 18.89
C PHE A 82 -5.38 0.79 19.26
N GLU A 83 -5.65 1.56 20.32
CA GLU A 83 -6.96 1.62 20.96
C GLU A 83 -7.94 2.66 20.36
N ARG A 84 -7.69 3.23 19.16
CA ARG A 84 -8.31 4.53 18.81
C ARG A 84 -9.39 4.53 17.72
N PRO A 85 -10.60 5.02 18.07
CA PRO A 85 -11.59 5.50 17.10
C PRO A 85 -11.05 6.67 16.26
N GLY A 86 -11.37 6.69 14.96
CA GLY A 86 -11.10 7.85 14.08
C GLY A 86 -9.70 7.92 13.47
N LYS A 87 -8.91 6.85 13.58
CA LYS A 87 -7.70 6.65 12.78
C LYS A 87 -8.03 6.02 11.44
N TYR A 88 -7.19 6.29 10.45
CA TYR A 88 -7.15 5.51 9.23
C TYR A 88 -5.95 4.58 9.29
N GLN A 89 -6.07 3.34 8.85
CA GLN A 89 -4.95 2.43 8.78
C GLN A 89 -4.58 2.20 7.32
N TRP A 90 -3.32 2.43 6.94
CA TRP A 90 -2.83 2.11 5.60
C TRP A 90 -1.81 0.96 5.67
N VAL A 91 -1.52 0.34 4.54
CA VAL A 91 -0.40 -0.59 4.38
C VAL A 91 0.78 0.14 3.75
N TYR A 92 1.99 -0.15 4.20
CA TYR A 92 3.22 0.21 3.52
C TYR A 92 3.87 -1.05 2.91
N ASN A 93 4.18 -1.05 1.61
CA ASN A 93 4.96 -2.12 0.98
C ASN A 93 6.32 -1.56 0.57
N VAL A 94 7.41 -2.20 1.01
CA VAL A 94 8.78 -1.75 0.73
C VAL A 94 9.48 -2.73 -0.20
N GLU A 95 9.58 -3.98 0.24
CA GLU A 95 10.35 -5.03 -0.43
C GLU A 95 9.40 -6.13 -0.90
N THR A 96 8.52 -5.82 -1.85
CA THR A 96 7.59 -6.80 -2.40
C THR A 96 7.82 -7.11 -3.87
N ASP A 97 7.96 -8.41 -4.16
CA ASP A 97 8.04 -8.92 -5.51
C ASP A 97 6.70 -8.68 -6.24
N HIS A 98 5.59 -8.53 -5.52
CA HIS A 98 4.28 -8.25 -6.12
C HIS A 98 4.19 -6.90 -6.87
N LEU A 99 5.15 -6.00 -6.66
CA LEU A 99 5.21 -4.70 -7.31
C LEU A 99 6.34 -4.58 -8.34
N VAL A 100 7.23 -5.57 -8.47
CA VAL A 100 8.31 -5.56 -9.47
C VAL A 100 7.76 -5.78 -10.88
N LEU A 101 8.49 -5.35 -11.90
CA LEU A 101 8.02 -5.44 -13.29
C LEU A 101 7.84 -6.88 -13.77
N GLU A 102 8.71 -7.80 -13.34
CA GLU A 102 8.66 -9.21 -13.75
C GLU A 102 7.42 -9.94 -13.24
N ALA A 103 6.91 -9.54 -12.07
CA ALA A 103 5.73 -10.14 -11.47
C ALA A 103 4.47 -9.27 -11.64
N ALA A 104 4.57 -8.16 -12.38
CA ALA A 104 3.43 -7.30 -12.68
C ALA A 104 2.34 -8.11 -13.39
N GLY A 105 1.15 -8.17 -12.79
CA GLY A 105 0.07 -9.01 -13.29
C GLY A 105 -1.04 -9.14 -12.25
N LEU A 106 -1.48 -10.38 -12.02
CA LEU A 106 -2.59 -10.64 -11.11
C LEU A 106 -2.32 -10.15 -9.68
N SER A 107 -1.08 -10.27 -9.18
CA SER A 107 -0.66 -9.72 -7.88
C SER A 107 -0.91 -8.23 -7.75
N THR A 108 -0.56 -7.47 -8.78
CA THR A 108 -0.77 -6.03 -8.85
C THR A 108 -2.26 -5.67 -8.93
N ALA A 109 -3.03 -6.41 -9.74
CA ALA A 109 -4.47 -6.19 -9.87
C ALA A 109 -5.24 -6.58 -8.60
N PHE A 110 -4.76 -7.56 -7.86
CA PHE A 110 -5.42 -8.10 -6.70
C PHE A 110 -5.06 -7.37 -5.40
N MET A 111 -3.95 -6.62 -5.38
CA MET A 111 -3.50 -5.85 -4.22
C MET A 111 -4.61 -5.00 -3.57
N PRO A 112 -5.48 -4.26 -4.30
CA PRO A 112 -6.56 -3.50 -3.66
C PRO A 112 -7.57 -4.35 -2.89
N LEU A 113 -7.90 -5.56 -3.38
CA LEU A 113 -8.77 -6.51 -2.69
C LEU A 113 -8.10 -7.08 -1.44
N ARG A 114 -6.78 -7.36 -1.51
CA ARG A 114 -5.98 -7.73 -0.34
C ARG A 114 -6.05 -6.67 0.77
N LEU A 115 -5.97 -5.38 0.41
CA LEU A 115 -6.08 -4.28 1.37
C LEU A 115 -7.44 -4.29 2.11
N GLN A 116 -8.54 -4.64 1.43
CA GLN A 116 -9.84 -4.78 2.08
C GLN A 116 -9.84 -5.88 3.13
N GLN A 117 -9.25 -7.02 2.84
CA GLN A 117 -9.16 -8.15 3.78
C GLN A 117 -8.24 -7.88 4.98
N LEU A 118 -7.19 -7.09 4.78
CA LEU A 118 -6.35 -6.60 5.88
C LEU A 118 -7.10 -5.57 6.76
N GLY A 119 -8.32 -5.17 6.39
CA GLY A 119 -9.12 -4.19 7.11
C GLY A 119 -8.53 -2.79 7.04
N VAL A 120 -7.80 -2.45 5.96
CA VAL A 120 -7.14 -1.15 5.82
C VAL A 120 -7.87 -0.20 4.87
N ASP A 121 -7.73 1.09 5.19
CA ASP A 121 -8.34 2.20 4.46
C ASP A 121 -7.53 2.63 3.23
N GLY A 122 -6.28 2.18 3.10
CA GLY A 122 -5.43 2.65 2.03
C GLY A 122 -4.07 1.97 1.93
N TRP A 123 -3.31 2.44 0.95
CA TRP A 123 -1.97 1.97 0.64
C TRP A 123 -1.05 3.17 0.49
N TYR A 124 0.14 3.06 1.07
CA TYR A 124 1.22 4.02 0.94
C TYR A 124 2.32 3.41 0.10
N CYS A 125 2.65 4.07 -0.99
CA CYS A 125 3.87 3.81 -1.75
C CYS A 125 4.83 4.96 -1.47
N TRP A 126 6.04 4.66 -1.03
CA TRP A 126 7.01 5.69 -0.68
C TRP A 126 7.51 6.44 -1.91
N GLU A 127 7.52 5.81 -3.09
CA GLU A 127 7.98 6.44 -4.33
C GLU A 127 7.28 5.97 -5.59
N LEU A 128 7.07 6.91 -6.53
CA LEU A 128 6.35 6.67 -7.78
C LEU A 128 7.13 7.07 -9.05
N PHE A 129 8.15 7.91 -8.89
CA PHE A 129 8.92 8.52 -9.99
C PHE A 129 10.41 8.20 -9.93
N HIS A 130 10.85 7.32 -9.02
CA HIS A 130 12.24 6.93 -8.96
C HIS A 130 12.56 5.95 -10.09
N TRP A 131 13.17 6.46 -11.16
CA TRP A 131 13.49 5.73 -12.39
C TRP A 131 14.78 4.91 -12.32
N SER A 132 15.70 5.33 -11.46
CA SER A 132 16.89 4.58 -11.10
C SER A 132 17.37 5.10 -9.77
N TYR A 133 17.76 4.20 -8.87
CA TYR A 133 18.32 4.58 -7.59
C TYR A 133 19.70 3.97 -7.44
N THR A 134 20.63 4.80 -7.00
CA THR A 134 22.02 4.43 -6.81
C THR A 134 22.26 4.50 -5.30
N TYR A 135 21.74 3.55 -4.53
CA TYR A 135 22.27 3.37 -3.18
C TYR A 135 23.71 2.89 -3.37
N GLY A 136 24.66 3.64 -2.85
CA GLY A 136 26.06 3.28 -2.94
C GLY A 136 26.32 2.11 -2.01
N TYR A 137 26.53 0.92 -2.57
CA TYR A 137 27.05 -0.18 -1.78
C TYR A 137 28.48 0.14 -1.36
N LYS A 138 28.85 -0.16 -0.11
CA LYS A 138 30.25 -0.14 0.26
C LYS A 138 30.91 -1.36 -0.39
N LYS A 139 32.19 -1.22 -0.72
CA LYS A 139 32.99 -2.31 -1.31
C LYS A 139 32.95 -3.52 -0.39
N GLY A 140 32.29 -4.60 -0.82
CA GLY A 140 32.19 -5.86 -0.08
C GLY A 140 30.79 -6.23 0.41
N ASP A 141 29.81 -5.33 0.32
CA ASP A 141 28.47 -5.56 0.88
C ASP A 141 27.62 -6.57 0.08
N MET A 142 27.86 -6.73 -1.23
CA MET A 142 27.28 -7.81 -2.03
C MET A 142 28.22 -8.27 -3.15
N GLY A 143 28.32 -9.58 -3.33
CA GLY A 143 29.15 -10.21 -4.35
C GLY A 143 28.78 -9.80 -5.77
N GLY A 144 29.78 -9.38 -6.55
CA GLY A 144 29.79 -9.57 -8.00
C GLY A 144 29.21 -8.48 -8.90
N PHE A 145 28.60 -7.40 -8.40
CA PHE A 145 28.14 -6.33 -9.30
C PHE A 145 29.29 -5.40 -9.70
N LYS A 146 29.39 -5.10 -11.01
CA LYS A 146 30.47 -4.29 -11.61
C LYS A 146 30.46 -2.83 -11.14
N TYR A 147 29.33 -2.32 -10.62
CA TYR A 147 29.17 -0.92 -10.23
C TYR A 147 28.57 -0.82 -8.81
N ALA A 148 29.22 -0.04 -7.94
CA ALA A 148 28.80 0.19 -6.54
C ALA A 148 27.62 1.17 -6.42
N LEU A 149 27.47 2.04 -7.42
CA LEU A 149 26.35 2.93 -7.69
C LEU A 149 25.97 2.61 -9.14
N GLY A 150 24.72 2.28 -9.45
CA GLY A 150 24.31 2.16 -10.85
C GLY A 150 24.53 3.50 -11.58
N PRO A 151 24.72 3.54 -12.90
CA PRO A 151 24.46 4.79 -13.62
C PRO A 151 23.00 5.20 -13.37
N ALA A 152 22.68 6.50 -13.47
CA ALA A 152 21.31 6.88 -13.76
C ALA A 152 20.97 6.30 -15.13
N ILE A 153 20.30 5.15 -15.16
CA ILE A 153 20.01 4.45 -16.41
C ILE A 153 18.62 4.89 -16.86
N ASN A 154 18.48 5.05 -18.18
CA ASN A 154 17.19 5.19 -18.82
C ASN A 154 16.26 4.05 -18.34
N PRO A 155 15.15 4.36 -17.63
CA PRO A 155 14.27 3.34 -17.04
C PRO A 155 13.60 2.45 -18.09
N TRP A 156 13.55 2.89 -19.35
CA TRP A 156 13.06 2.11 -20.48
C TRP A 156 14.02 1.00 -20.91
N ILE A 157 15.31 1.14 -20.60
CA ILE A 157 16.35 0.16 -20.94
C ILE A 157 16.67 -0.72 -19.74
N ASN A 158 16.83 -0.12 -18.56
CA ASN A 158 17.13 -0.84 -17.34
C ASN A 158 16.51 -0.14 -16.12
N PRO A 159 15.33 -0.59 -15.65
CA PRO A 159 14.69 -0.08 -14.46
C PRO A 159 15.28 -0.71 -13.18
N PHE A 160 16.58 -0.98 -13.16
CA PHE A 160 17.25 -1.65 -12.05
C PHE A 160 17.04 -0.89 -10.75
N TYR A 161 16.62 -1.64 -9.74
CA TYR A 161 16.58 -1.21 -8.36
C TYR A 161 16.80 -2.41 -7.45
N HIS A 162 17.39 -2.18 -6.28
CA HIS A 162 17.85 -3.27 -5.43
C HIS A 162 16.74 -4.06 -4.73
N HIS A 163 15.56 -3.46 -4.50
CA HIS A 163 14.36 -4.19 -4.07
C HIS A 163 13.57 -4.76 -5.26
N GLY A 164 14.16 -4.79 -6.46
CA GLY A 164 13.58 -5.37 -7.66
C GLY A 164 13.27 -4.36 -8.76
N PRO A 165 13.30 -4.77 -10.04
CA PRO A 165 13.19 -3.86 -11.17
C PRO A 165 11.86 -3.10 -11.22
N GLY A 166 11.96 -1.78 -11.32
CA GLY A 166 10.84 -0.87 -11.49
C GLY A 166 9.89 -0.74 -10.30
N VAL A 167 10.17 -1.36 -9.14
CA VAL A 167 9.29 -1.35 -7.95
C VAL A 167 8.90 0.07 -7.49
N LEU A 168 9.71 1.08 -7.81
CA LEU A 168 9.46 2.52 -7.50
C LEU A 168 9.13 3.40 -8.72
N SER A 169 9.04 2.79 -9.90
CA SER A 169 8.83 3.50 -11.17
C SER A 169 7.42 3.25 -11.70
N PHE A 170 6.40 3.87 -11.10
CA PHE A 170 5.02 3.72 -11.59
C PHE A 170 4.71 4.63 -12.78
N TYR A 171 5.47 5.71 -12.93
CA TYR A 171 5.43 6.61 -14.05
C TYR A 171 6.79 6.65 -14.73
N TYR A 172 6.81 6.84 -16.04
CA TYR A 172 8.01 6.83 -16.88
C TYR A 172 8.15 8.13 -17.68
N PRO A 173 9.38 8.50 -18.12
CA PRO A 173 9.57 9.59 -19.07
C PRO A 173 8.80 9.35 -20.37
N PRO A 174 8.28 10.39 -21.04
CA PRO A 174 7.49 10.23 -22.27
C PRO A 174 8.31 9.69 -23.44
N ASP A 175 9.63 9.89 -23.42
CA ASP A 175 10.55 9.43 -24.46
C ASP A 175 11.28 8.15 -24.01
N PRO A 176 11.18 7.04 -24.76
CA PRO A 176 11.87 5.80 -24.44
C PRO A 176 13.40 5.91 -24.51
N ARG A 177 13.94 7.02 -25.02
CA ARG A 177 15.39 7.30 -25.04
C ARG A 177 15.94 7.82 -23.71
N GLY A 178 15.08 8.24 -22.78
CA GLY A 178 15.46 8.60 -21.41
C GLY A 178 14.79 9.88 -20.91
N VAL A 179 15.38 10.45 -19.85
CA VAL A 179 14.91 11.69 -19.24
C VAL A 179 15.09 12.84 -20.23
N PRO A 180 14.08 13.71 -20.45
CA PRO A 180 14.21 14.86 -21.34
C PRO A 180 15.31 15.82 -20.84
N GLU A 181 16.02 16.47 -21.77
CA GLU A 181 17.06 17.46 -21.43
C GLU A 181 16.52 18.68 -20.68
N GLN A 182 15.23 19.00 -20.89
CA GLN A 182 14.51 20.07 -20.21
C GLN A 182 13.32 19.47 -19.45
N PRO A 183 13.01 19.94 -18.23
CA PRO A 183 11.81 19.52 -17.51
C PRO A 183 10.55 19.76 -18.35
N ASN A 184 9.64 18.80 -18.35
CA ASN A 184 8.31 18.93 -18.94
C ASN A 184 7.27 18.27 -18.03
N ASP A 185 5.99 18.49 -18.34
CA ASP A 185 4.83 18.00 -17.60
C ASP A 185 4.30 16.66 -18.14
N GLN A 186 5.07 15.99 -19.01
CA GLN A 186 4.65 14.75 -19.65
C GLN A 186 5.21 13.54 -18.92
N ILE A 187 4.35 12.56 -18.65
CA ILE A 187 4.69 11.30 -17.99
C ILE A 187 3.84 10.18 -18.60
N ILE A 188 4.37 8.97 -18.62
CA ILE A 188 3.65 7.77 -19.07
C ILE A 188 3.35 6.89 -17.85
N PRO A 189 2.06 6.61 -17.52
CA PRO A 189 1.73 5.66 -16.47
C PRO A 189 2.11 4.24 -16.89
N SER A 190 2.61 3.45 -15.96
CA SER A 190 2.90 2.03 -16.17
C SER A 190 1.63 1.20 -16.30
N PHE A 191 1.74 0.04 -16.95
CA PHE A 191 0.66 -0.95 -17.00
C PHE A 191 0.21 -1.41 -15.60
N ARG A 192 1.12 -1.40 -14.62
CA ARG A 192 0.81 -1.70 -13.21
C ARG A 192 -0.24 -0.75 -12.62
N LEU A 193 -0.23 0.53 -13.00
CA LEU A 193 -1.26 1.47 -12.54
C LEU A 193 -2.63 1.16 -13.13
N THR A 194 -2.69 0.66 -14.37
CA THR A 194 -3.95 0.16 -14.95
C THR A 194 -4.47 -1.04 -14.16
N LEU A 195 -3.60 -2.02 -13.86
CA LEU A 195 -3.97 -3.19 -13.06
C LEU A 195 -4.45 -2.80 -11.65
N MET A 196 -3.73 -1.91 -10.96
CA MET A 196 -4.17 -1.41 -9.65
C MET A 196 -5.53 -0.73 -9.73
N ARG A 197 -5.77 0.03 -10.81
CA ARG A 197 -7.07 0.68 -11.02
C ARG A 197 -8.18 -0.36 -11.20
N ASP A 198 -7.96 -1.42 -11.98
CA ASP A 198 -8.94 -2.50 -12.13
C ASP A 198 -9.30 -3.12 -10.77
N GLY A 199 -8.29 -3.35 -9.91
CA GLY A 199 -8.51 -3.84 -8.55
C GLY A 199 -9.27 -2.86 -7.65
N ILE A 200 -8.98 -1.56 -7.75
CA ILE A 200 -9.70 -0.51 -7.01
C ILE A 200 -11.17 -0.47 -7.43
N GLU A 201 -11.44 -0.58 -8.73
CA GLU A 201 -12.80 -0.59 -9.27
C GLU A 201 -13.58 -1.84 -8.80
N LEU A 202 -12.93 -3.02 -8.76
CA LEU A 202 -13.53 -4.24 -8.20
C LEU A 202 -13.81 -4.13 -6.70
N ARG A 203 -12.87 -3.61 -5.91
CA ARG A 203 -13.06 -3.35 -4.48
C ARG A 203 -14.24 -2.40 -4.25
N ALA A 204 -14.33 -1.33 -5.03
CA ALA A 204 -15.41 -0.35 -4.89
C ALA A 204 -16.77 -0.98 -5.23
N LEU A 205 -16.84 -1.81 -6.27
CA LEU A 205 -18.06 -2.53 -6.63
C LEU A 205 -18.49 -3.49 -5.51
N LEU A 206 -17.55 -4.26 -4.95
CA LEU A 206 -17.81 -5.16 -3.83
C LEU A 206 -18.35 -4.38 -2.61
N ASP A 207 -17.69 -3.28 -2.21
CA ASP A 207 -18.11 -2.44 -1.09
C ASP A 207 -19.52 -1.86 -1.27
N VAL A 208 -19.88 -1.39 -2.47
CA VAL A 208 -21.24 -0.90 -2.78
C VAL A 208 -22.28 -2.01 -2.65
N LEU A 209 -21.98 -3.21 -3.15
CA LEU A 209 -22.90 -4.34 -3.11
C LEU A 209 -23.07 -4.90 -1.69
N GLU A 210 -21.98 -5.02 -0.92
CA GLU A 210 -22.02 -5.41 0.51
C GLU A 210 -22.86 -4.44 1.34
N LYS A 211 -22.68 -3.13 1.12
CA LYS A 211 -23.44 -2.07 1.77
C LYS A 211 -24.92 -2.06 1.37
N GLY A 212 -25.25 -2.61 0.20
CA GLY A 212 -26.61 -2.63 -0.34
C GLY A 212 -27.18 -1.23 -0.61
N HIS A 213 -26.31 -0.25 -0.85
CA HIS A 213 -26.72 1.10 -1.28
C HIS A 213 -25.67 1.72 -2.20
N ASP A 214 -26.12 2.50 -3.18
CA ASP A 214 -25.23 3.26 -4.06
C ASP A 214 -24.68 4.53 -3.40
N ASP A 215 -23.81 5.25 -4.10
CA ASP A 215 -23.20 6.50 -3.63
C ASP A 215 -24.24 7.62 -3.36
N ALA A 216 -25.45 7.52 -3.90
CA ALA A 216 -26.56 8.44 -3.63
C ALA A 216 -27.42 7.99 -2.44
N GLY A 217 -27.08 6.87 -1.80
CA GLY A 217 -27.81 6.28 -0.67
C GLY A 217 -29.07 5.52 -1.07
N LYS A 218 -29.26 5.22 -2.37
CA LYS A 218 -30.39 4.43 -2.84
C LYS A 218 -30.15 2.96 -2.50
N SER A 219 -31.12 2.33 -1.83
CA SER A 219 -31.05 0.91 -1.51
C SER A 219 -31.00 0.03 -2.76
N LEU A 220 -30.14 -1.00 -2.70
CA LEU A 220 -29.96 -2.01 -3.72
C LEU A 220 -30.48 -3.35 -3.18
N THR A 221 -31.23 -4.09 -3.99
CA THR A 221 -31.58 -5.48 -3.66
C THR A 221 -30.42 -6.38 -4.09
N VAL A 222 -29.59 -6.83 -3.16
CA VAL A 222 -28.37 -7.58 -3.47
C VAL A 222 -28.53 -9.06 -3.07
N ASP A 223 -28.03 -9.97 -3.90
CA ASP A 223 -27.85 -11.37 -3.55
C ASP A 223 -26.72 -11.49 -2.52
N LYS A 224 -27.09 -11.52 -1.24
CA LYS A 224 -26.13 -11.56 -0.13
C LYS A 224 -25.32 -12.85 -0.10
N GLU A 225 -25.95 -13.99 -0.42
CA GLU A 225 -25.25 -15.28 -0.44
C GLU A 225 -24.20 -15.29 -1.57
N GLY A 226 -24.54 -14.72 -2.73
CA GLY A 226 -23.59 -14.52 -3.82
C GLY A 226 -22.42 -13.60 -3.46
N ILE A 227 -22.67 -12.51 -2.74
CA ILE A 227 -21.60 -11.61 -2.27
C ILE A 227 -20.69 -12.28 -1.24
N ASP A 228 -21.26 -12.99 -0.27
CA ASP A 228 -20.48 -13.75 0.73
C ASP A 228 -19.58 -14.80 0.03
N ALA A 229 -20.08 -15.45 -1.03
CA ALA A 229 -19.28 -16.38 -1.83
C ALA A 229 -18.15 -15.70 -2.63
N VAL A 230 -18.39 -14.51 -3.18
CA VAL A 230 -17.35 -13.70 -3.85
C VAL A 230 -16.26 -13.30 -2.86
N ASP A 231 -16.64 -12.77 -1.69
CA ASP A 231 -15.70 -12.35 -0.65
C ASP A 231 -14.85 -13.54 -0.17
N GLN A 232 -15.49 -14.69 0.09
CA GLN A 232 -14.78 -15.92 0.43
C GLN A 232 -13.83 -16.38 -0.68
N GLY A 233 -14.24 -16.32 -1.95
CA GLY A 233 -13.37 -16.68 -3.08
C GLY A 233 -12.13 -15.79 -3.18
N PHE A 234 -12.28 -14.48 -2.91
CA PHE A 234 -11.12 -13.60 -2.78
C PHE A 234 -10.29 -13.91 -1.53
N ALA A 235 -10.91 -14.25 -0.39
CA ALA A 235 -10.20 -14.60 0.84
C ALA A 235 -9.37 -15.88 0.71
N ASP A 236 -9.87 -16.87 -0.03
CA ASP A 236 -9.17 -18.14 -0.24
C ASP A 236 -7.87 -17.96 -1.05
N MET A 237 -7.84 -17.03 -2.01
CA MET A 237 -6.63 -16.70 -2.78
C MET A 237 -5.54 -16.01 -1.95
N CYS A 238 -5.92 -15.42 -0.83
CA CYS A 238 -5.01 -14.71 0.04
C CYS A 238 -4.19 -15.64 0.95
N GLY A 239 -4.70 -16.84 1.23
CA GLY A 239 -4.09 -17.80 2.15
C GLY A 239 -3.98 -17.27 3.60
N PRO A 240 -3.62 -18.15 4.55
CA PRO A 240 -3.45 -17.75 5.96
C PRO A 240 -2.17 -16.94 6.20
N ASN A 241 -1.26 -16.88 5.22
CA ASN A 241 -0.01 -16.14 5.36
C ASN A 241 -0.17 -14.71 4.77
N PRO A 242 -0.06 -13.66 5.60
CA PRO A 242 -0.19 -12.27 5.18
C PRO A 242 0.86 -11.80 4.16
N VAL A 243 1.90 -12.60 3.97
CA VAL A 243 3.11 -12.28 3.20
C VAL A 243 3.22 -13.02 1.86
N GLN A 244 2.75 -14.26 1.79
CA GLN A 244 2.81 -15.07 0.57
C GLN A 244 1.41 -15.44 0.15
N TRP A 245 1.01 -14.99 -1.04
CA TRP A 245 -0.24 -15.42 -1.66
C TRP A 245 0.02 -16.04 -3.03
N TYR A 246 -0.66 -17.15 -3.29
CA TYR A 246 -0.64 -17.84 -4.57
C TYR A 246 -1.93 -17.49 -5.29
N LEU A 247 -1.81 -16.72 -6.38
CA LEU A 247 -2.97 -16.27 -7.12
C LEU A 247 -3.27 -17.23 -8.25
N SER A 248 -4.46 -17.80 -8.22
CA SER A 248 -5.05 -18.55 -9.31
C SER A 248 -5.78 -17.58 -10.23
N TYR A 249 -5.35 -17.49 -11.48
CA TYR A 249 -6.05 -16.66 -12.47
C TYR A 249 -7.46 -17.18 -12.73
N HIS A 250 -7.65 -18.49 -12.66
CA HIS A 250 -8.95 -19.13 -12.79
C HIS A 250 -9.90 -18.65 -11.68
N ASP A 251 -9.49 -18.82 -10.43
CA ASP A 251 -10.35 -18.53 -9.26
C ASP A 251 -10.63 -17.02 -9.17
N TYR A 252 -9.65 -16.19 -9.52
CA TYR A 252 -9.85 -14.75 -9.65
C TYR A 252 -10.91 -14.41 -10.71
N GLN A 253 -10.85 -15.02 -11.90
CA GLN A 253 -11.83 -14.76 -12.96
C GLN A 253 -13.22 -15.26 -12.59
N GLU A 254 -13.34 -16.40 -11.91
CA GLU A 254 -14.62 -16.91 -11.42
C GLU A 254 -15.25 -15.96 -10.38
N ALA A 255 -14.50 -15.58 -9.35
CA ALA A 255 -14.97 -14.63 -8.34
C ALA A 255 -15.33 -13.26 -8.94
N ARG A 256 -14.49 -12.76 -9.85
CA ARG A 256 -14.75 -11.52 -10.59
C ARG A 256 -16.01 -11.62 -11.44
N GLN A 257 -16.21 -12.71 -12.17
CA GLN A 257 -17.38 -12.87 -13.03
C GLN A 257 -18.67 -12.96 -12.21
N MET A 258 -18.67 -13.71 -11.11
CA MET A 258 -19.82 -13.75 -10.18
C MET A 258 -20.19 -12.36 -9.66
N LEU A 259 -19.18 -11.55 -9.27
CA LEU A 259 -19.41 -10.18 -8.83
C LEU A 259 -20.09 -9.32 -9.92
N PHE A 260 -19.62 -9.43 -11.17
CA PHE A 260 -20.25 -8.74 -12.29
C PHE A 260 -21.66 -9.24 -12.60
N ASP A 261 -21.91 -10.55 -12.50
CA ASP A 261 -23.24 -11.11 -12.73
C ASP A 261 -24.25 -10.59 -11.70
N ILE A 262 -23.85 -10.52 -10.42
CA ILE A 262 -24.66 -9.92 -9.35
C ILE A 262 -24.95 -8.44 -9.66
N ALA A 263 -23.93 -7.69 -10.08
CA ALA A 263 -24.08 -6.28 -10.44
C ALA A 263 -25.00 -6.08 -11.66
N MET A 264 -24.91 -6.95 -12.67
CA MET A 264 -25.67 -6.84 -13.92
C MET A 264 -27.11 -7.30 -13.78
N GLN A 265 -27.41 -8.25 -12.89
CA GLN A 265 -28.80 -8.59 -12.54
C GLN A 265 -29.57 -7.37 -12.00
N LYS A 266 -28.88 -6.38 -11.40
CA LYS A 266 -29.48 -5.09 -11.04
C LYS A 266 -29.71 -4.16 -12.23
N ALA A 267 -28.82 -4.13 -13.21
CA ALA A 267 -28.93 -3.22 -14.35
C ALA A 267 -30.13 -3.53 -15.26
N ALA A 268 -30.71 -4.73 -15.14
CA ALA A 268 -31.84 -5.21 -15.93
C ALA A 268 -33.22 -4.98 -15.27
N GLU A 269 -33.27 -4.54 -14.00
CA GLU A 269 -34.49 -4.22 -13.24
C GLU A 269 -34.78 -2.71 -13.18
#